data_AF-A0A366ZG57-F1
#
_entry.id   AF-A0A366ZG57-F1
#
_cell.length_a   1.000
_cell.length_b   1.000
_cell.length_c   1.000
_cell.angle_alpha   90.00
_cell.angle_beta   90.00
_cell.angle_gamma   90.00
#
_symmetry.space_group_name_H-M   'P 1'
#
loop_
_entity.id
_entity.type
_entity.pdbx_description
1 polymer ?
#
loop_
_entity_poly.entity_id
_entity_poly.type
_entity_poly.pdbx_seq_one_letter_code
_entity_poly.pdbx_strand_id
1 'polypeptide(L)'
;MSAVPGRPPVPFTPVGVTVAFCPAPPLLVPTVEGRPEKATAALRRACADAVAAMLAFRPEVVVVAGTGAPAGVRFGDGDAGDLRGYGVDLELPFAGRVRPGGRRLPLAHLLGAWLLDEAGYAGTRVGVGPEDLPGFVRSLPGAVGVLAMGEGSARRSVKAPGYLDPAAEPFDDAVADALGRGDAAALATLDDAEGQRLLAEGVPVWRAVGAALSDRSVVGRLHAATAPFGVGYLVADWRAR
;
A
#
# COMPACT_ATOMS: atom_id res chain seq x y z
N MET A 1 29.43 35.43 -21.50
CA MET A 1 28.96 34.58 -20.38
C MET A 1 28.43 33.30 -20.99
N SER A 2 29.22 32.23 -20.97
CA SER A 2 28.82 30.94 -21.53
C SER A 2 28.09 30.15 -20.45
N ALA A 3 26.80 29.86 -20.67
CA ALA A 3 26.01 29.05 -19.77
C ALA A 3 26.47 27.59 -19.88
N VAL A 4 27.01 27.04 -18.78
CA VAL A 4 27.31 25.62 -18.67
C VAL A 4 25.96 24.88 -18.64
N PRO A 5 25.71 23.92 -19.55
CA PRO A 5 24.51 23.12 -19.48
C PRO A 5 24.50 22.32 -18.16
N GLY A 6 23.44 22.48 -17.38
CA GLY A 6 23.26 21.75 -16.12
C GLY A 6 23.29 20.25 -16.36
N ARG A 7 24.20 19.56 -15.66
CA ARG A 7 24.28 18.09 -15.67
C ARG A 7 22.93 17.51 -15.23
N PRO A 8 22.33 16.55 -15.96
CA PRO A 8 21.12 15.90 -15.49
C PRO A 8 21.39 15.23 -14.12
N PRO A 9 20.43 15.27 -13.19
CA PRO A 9 20.60 14.65 -11.89
C PRO A 9 20.89 13.16 -12.07
N VAL A 10 22.00 12.72 -11.47
CA VAL A 10 22.36 11.30 -11.42
C VAL A 10 21.31 10.60 -10.55
N PRO A 11 20.67 9.51 -11.03
CA PRO A 11 19.70 8.80 -10.21
C PRO A 11 20.41 8.22 -8.98
N PHE A 12 19.87 8.51 -7.80
CA PHE A 12 20.32 7.91 -6.55
C PHE A 12 19.68 6.54 -6.41
N THR A 13 20.46 5.49 -6.22
CA THR A 13 19.90 4.21 -5.78
C THR A 13 19.64 4.31 -4.27
N PRO A 14 18.40 4.08 -3.79
CA PRO A 14 18.13 4.03 -2.36
C PRO A 14 19.07 3.02 -1.67
N VAL A 15 19.63 3.43 -0.53
CA VAL A 15 20.55 2.62 0.29
C VAL A 15 19.83 1.37 0.84
N GLY A 16 18.51 1.44 0.97
CA GLY A 16 17.62 0.32 1.23
C GLY A 16 16.16 0.74 1.06
N VAL A 17 15.33 -0.20 0.60
CA VAL A 17 13.87 -0.02 0.53
C VAL A 17 13.22 -0.98 1.51
N THR A 18 12.28 -0.49 2.31
CA THR A 18 11.42 -1.31 3.15
C THR A 18 9.99 -1.16 2.70
N VAL A 19 9.22 -2.24 2.72
CA VAL A 19 7.83 -2.23 2.28
C VAL A 19 6.95 -2.79 3.39
N ALA A 20 5.84 -2.14 3.67
CA ALA A 20 4.71 -2.73 4.38
C ALA A 20 3.57 -2.91 3.38
N PHE A 21 3.05 -4.13 3.26
CA PHE A 21 1.87 -4.44 2.48
C PHE A 21 0.69 -4.50 3.44
N CYS A 22 -0.34 -3.70 3.18
CA CYS A 22 -1.55 -3.65 4.01
C CYS A 22 -2.79 -3.61 3.11
N PRO A 23 -3.88 -4.29 3.48
CA PRO A 23 -5.15 -4.12 2.78
C PRO A 23 -5.78 -2.78 3.14
N ALA A 24 -6.80 -2.38 2.40
CA ALA A 24 -7.46 -1.09 2.54
C ALA A 24 -8.97 -1.19 2.86
N PRO A 25 -9.43 -2.09 3.75
CA PRO A 25 -10.85 -2.18 4.01
C PRO A 25 -11.18 -1.07 5.01
N PRO A 26 -12.28 -0.32 4.82
CA PRO A 26 -12.59 0.85 5.65
C PRO A 26 -12.80 0.48 7.13
N LEU A 27 -13.15 -0.78 7.42
CA LEU A 27 -13.21 -1.39 8.76
C LEU A 27 -11.87 -1.44 9.52
N LEU A 28 -10.73 -1.15 8.88
CA LEU A 28 -9.50 -0.88 9.61
C LEU A 28 -9.68 0.30 10.57
N VAL A 29 -10.47 1.32 10.21
CA VAL A 29 -10.76 2.46 11.07
C VAL A 29 -11.81 2.03 12.12
N PRO A 30 -11.50 2.06 13.43
CA PRO A 30 -12.42 1.55 14.46
C PRO A 30 -13.80 2.22 14.46
N THR A 31 -13.87 3.50 14.10
CA THR A 31 -15.13 4.25 13.98
C THR A 31 -16.04 3.71 12.87
N VAL A 32 -15.47 3.19 11.78
CA VAL A 32 -16.23 2.56 10.69
C VAL A 32 -16.67 1.16 11.07
N GLU A 33 -15.79 0.40 11.72
CA GLU A 33 -16.14 -0.93 12.23
C GLU A 33 -17.35 -0.86 13.19
N GLY A 34 -17.41 0.19 14.02
CA GLY A 34 -18.49 0.45 14.97
C GLY A 34 -18.46 -0.47 16.19
N ARG A 35 -18.32 -1.79 15.99
CA ARG A 35 -18.16 -2.79 17.04
C ARG A 35 -16.94 -3.69 16.78
N PRO A 36 -15.97 -3.75 17.70
CA PRO A 36 -14.78 -4.59 17.52
C PRO A 36 -15.10 -6.07 17.30
N GLU A 37 -14.53 -6.63 16.24
CA GLU A 37 -14.51 -8.06 15.93
C GLU A 37 -13.08 -8.61 16.03
N LYS A 38 -12.94 -9.88 16.44
CA LYS A 38 -11.64 -10.54 16.58
C LYS A 38 -10.84 -10.53 15.28
N ALA A 39 -11.50 -10.77 14.14
CA ALA A 39 -10.86 -10.82 12.84
C ALA A 39 -10.26 -9.45 12.46
N THR A 40 -11.04 -8.38 12.59
CA THR A 40 -10.60 -7.01 12.30
C THR A 40 -9.51 -6.54 13.28
N ALA A 41 -9.63 -6.88 14.56
CA ALA A 41 -8.60 -6.57 15.55
C ALA A 41 -7.26 -7.26 15.23
N ALA A 42 -7.31 -8.54 14.83
CA ALA A 42 -6.12 -9.27 14.38
C ALA A 42 -5.53 -8.65 13.10
N LEU A 43 -6.38 -8.22 12.16
CA LEU A 43 -5.93 -7.56 10.94
C LEU A 43 -5.24 -6.22 11.23
N ARG A 44 -5.85 -5.34 12.03
CA ARG A 44 -5.22 -4.08 12.47
C ARG A 44 -3.86 -4.33 13.13
N ARG A 45 -3.76 -5.33 14.00
CA ARG A 45 -2.50 -5.70 14.65
C ARG A 45 -1.45 -6.15 13.64
N ALA A 46 -1.82 -6.95 12.65
CA ALA A 46 -0.91 -7.35 11.58
C ALA A 46 -0.42 -6.14 10.77
N CYS A 47 -1.32 -5.21 10.40
CA CYS A 47 -0.95 -3.98 9.70
C CYS A 47 0.02 -3.13 10.54
N ALA A 48 -0.26 -2.97 11.84
CA ALA A 48 0.60 -2.24 12.76
C ALA A 48 1.99 -2.90 12.89
N ASP A 49 2.06 -4.23 13.00
CA ASP A 49 3.32 -4.98 13.06
C ASP A 49 4.14 -4.80 11.77
N ALA A 50 3.50 -4.82 10.59
CA ALA A 50 4.15 -4.60 9.30
C ALA A 50 4.66 -3.16 9.12
N VAL A 51 3.82 -2.16 9.46
CA VAL A 51 4.21 -0.75 9.40
C VAL A 51 5.34 -0.45 10.37
N ALA A 52 5.30 -1.00 11.59
CA ALA A 52 6.39 -0.86 12.55
C ALA A 52 7.69 -1.49 12.04
N ALA A 53 7.64 -2.66 11.40
CA ALA A 53 8.81 -3.31 10.80
C ALA A 53 9.43 -2.45 9.68
N MET A 54 8.61 -1.84 8.82
CA MET A 54 9.07 -0.88 7.81
C MET A 54 9.73 0.34 8.46
N LEU A 55 9.08 0.96 9.45
CA LEU A 55 9.55 2.17 10.11
C LEU A 55 10.80 1.95 10.98
N ALA A 56 11.07 0.72 11.42
CA ALA A 56 12.27 0.38 12.20
C ALA A 56 13.58 0.70 11.47
N PHE A 57 13.54 0.80 10.13
CA PHE A 57 14.68 1.21 9.31
C PHE A 57 14.84 2.73 9.19
N ARG A 58 13.98 3.49 9.88
CA ARG A 58 13.97 4.96 9.94
C ARG A 58 14.00 5.61 8.55
N PRO A 59 13.06 5.25 7.66
CA PRO A 59 12.95 5.94 6.38
C PRO A 59 12.64 7.44 6.62
N GLU A 60 13.33 8.31 5.87
CA GLU A 60 13.05 9.75 5.90
C GLU A 60 11.80 10.12 5.09
N VAL A 61 11.49 9.26 4.10
CA VAL A 61 10.33 9.37 3.22
C VAL A 61 9.58 8.04 3.20
N VAL A 62 8.26 8.10 3.43
CA VAL A 62 7.35 6.98 3.19
C VAL A 62 6.48 7.28 1.97
N VAL A 63 6.55 6.41 0.97
CA VAL A 63 5.69 6.46 -0.21
C VAL A 63 4.45 5.61 0.05
N VAL A 64 3.26 6.23 0.05
CA VAL A 64 1.99 5.50 0.16
C VAL A 64 1.50 5.20 -1.25
N ALA A 65 1.49 3.93 -1.62
CA ALA A 65 1.07 3.48 -2.94
C ALA A 65 -0.31 2.84 -2.86
N GLY A 66 -1.23 3.31 -3.69
CA GLY A 66 -2.61 2.81 -3.75
C GLY A 66 -3.22 3.07 -5.12
N THR A 67 -4.27 2.35 -5.47
CA THR A 67 -5.06 2.61 -6.68
C THR A 67 -5.90 3.90 -6.52
N GLY A 68 -6.39 4.43 -7.65
CA GLY A 68 -7.27 5.62 -7.67
C GLY A 68 -6.55 6.98 -7.75
N ALA A 69 -5.22 7.02 -7.62
CA ALA A 69 -4.43 8.21 -7.92
C ALA A 69 -4.27 8.36 -9.46
N PRO A 70 -4.56 9.54 -10.05
CA PRO A 70 -4.24 9.78 -11.45
C PRO A 70 -2.73 9.84 -11.73
N ALA A 71 -2.31 9.47 -12.95
CA ALA A 71 -0.92 9.53 -13.38
C ALA A 71 -0.25 10.88 -13.14
N GLY A 72 0.94 10.85 -12.54
CA GLY A 72 1.74 12.02 -12.23
C GLY A 72 1.22 12.85 -11.05
N VAL A 73 0.09 12.48 -10.44
CA VAL A 73 -0.43 13.15 -9.26
C VAL A 73 0.25 12.61 -8.00
N ARG A 74 0.69 13.54 -7.16
CA ARG A 74 1.25 13.25 -5.83
C ARG A 74 0.36 13.84 -4.76
N PHE A 75 0.07 13.04 -3.73
CA PHE A 75 -0.59 13.51 -2.53
C PHE A 75 0.42 13.88 -1.44
N GLY A 76 0.12 14.93 -0.68
CA GLY A 76 1.00 15.49 0.35
C GLY A 76 0.27 16.36 1.37
N ASP A 77 0.99 17.33 1.92
CA ASP A 77 0.48 18.25 2.94
C ASP A 77 -0.81 18.98 2.51
N GLY A 78 -1.84 18.85 3.33
CA GLY A 78 -3.13 19.52 3.12
C GLY A 78 -4.13 18.77 2.24
N ASP A 79 -3.72 17.68 1.58
CA ASP A 79 -4.63 16.75 0.91
C ASP A 79 -5.40 15.93 1.96
N ALA A 80 -6.63 15.51 1.64
CA ALA A 80 -7.51 14.84 2.60
C ALA A 80 -8.54 13.93 1.92
N GLY A 81 -9.12 13.00 2.69
CA GLY A 81 -10.25 12.18 2.27
C GLY A 81 -11.27 12.06 3.41
N ASP A 82 -12.44 11.53 3.10
CA ASP A 82 -13.48 11.31 4.10
C ASP A 82 -14.05 9.88 4.00
N LEU A 83 -14.67 9.44 5.10
CA LEU A 83 -15.29 8.13 5.23
C LEU A 83 -16.83 8.21 5.16
N ARG A 84 -17.38 9.31 4.63
CA ARG A 84 -18.84 9.53 4.58
C ARG A 84 -19.55 8.48 3.72
N GLY A 85 -18.89 8.04 2.65
CA GLY A 85 -19.35 6.93 1.82
C GLY A 85 -19.44 5.58 2.54
N TYR A 86 -18.85 5.47 3.73
CA TYR A 86 -18.87 4.29 4.59
C TYR A 86 -19.69 4.52 5.88
N GLY A 87 -20.53 5.55 5.90
CA GLY A 87 -21.45 5.83 7.01
C GLY A 87 -20.85 6.61 8.18
N VAL A 88 -19.62 7.14 8.05
CA VAL A 88 -18.94 7.89 9.11
C VAL A 88 -18.61 9.31 8.62
N ASP A 89 -19.13 10.34 9.30
CA ASP A 89 -18.76 11.73 9.03
C ASP A 89 -17.39 12.06 9.65
N LEU A 90 -16.34 11.53 9.03
CA LEU A 90 -14.96 11.72 9.44
C LEU A 90 -14.10 12.08 8.22
N GLU A 91 -13.43 13.23 8.31
CA GLU A 91 -12.41 13.68 7.36
C GLU A 91 -11.02 13.49 7.99
N LEU A 92 -10.10 12.87 7.25
CA LEU A 92 -8.73 12.63 7.69
C LEU A 92 -7.75 13.28 6.70
N PRO A 93 -6.71 13.97 7.19
CA PRO A 93 -5.65 14.50 6.33
C PRO A 93 -4.76 13.36 5.83
N PHE A 94 -4.16 13.54 4.65
CA PHE A 94 -3.03 12.72 4.23
C PHE A 94 -1.81 13.03 5.10
N ALA A 95 -1.49 14.33 5.22
CA ALA A 95 -0.43 14.89 6.03
C ALA A 95 -0.76 16.34 6.43
N GLY A 96 -0.32 16.74 7.62
CA GLY A 96 -0.53 18.09 8.14
C GLY A 96 -2.02 18.46 8.31
N ARG A 97 -2.31 19.76 8.32
CA ARG A 97 -3.68 20.27 8.44
C ARG A 97 -4.34 20.33 7.06
N VAL A 98 -5.59 19.86 6.96
CA VAL A 98 -6.45 20.01 5.77
C VAL A 98 -6.51 21.47 5.31
N ARG A 99 -6.35 21.72 4.02
CA ARG A 99 -6.36 23.07 3.43
C ARG A 99 -7.44 23.20 2.35
N PRO A 100 -8.08 24.38 2.21
CA PRO A 100 -8.93 24.65 1.06
C PRO A 100 -8.18 24.43 -0.26
N GLY A 101 -8.78 23.69 -1.20
CA GLY A 101 -8.17 23.36 -2.48
C GLY A 101 -7.19 22.18 -2.44
N GLY A 102 -7.03 21.50 -1.30
CA GLY A 102 -6.34 20.21 -1.22
C GLY A 102 -7.04 19.13 -2.07
N ARG A 103 -6.26 18.17 -2.56
CA ARG A 103 -6.78 17.06 -3.35
C ARG A 103 -7.57 16.09 -2.48
N ARG A 104 -8.55 15.44 -3.10
CA ARG A 104 -9.34 14.35 -2.51
C ARG A 104 -8.61 13.03 -2.67
N LEU A 105 -8.38 12.35 -1.56
CA LEU A 105 -7.67 11.07 -1.52
C LEU A 105 -8.59 9.90 -1.92
N PRO A 106 -8.07 8.94 -2.70
CA PRO A 106 -8.61 7.58 -2.74
C PRO A 106 -8.54 6.91 -1.36
N LEU A 107 -9.42 5.92 -1.11
CA LEU A 107 -9.49 5.22 0.17
C LEU A 107 -8.15 4.60 0.58
N ALA A 108 -7.43 3.98 -0.36
CA ALA A 108 -6.14 3.35 -0.11
C ALA A 108 -5.12 4.35 0.48
N HIS A 109 -5.02 5.56 -0.07
CA HIS A 109 -4.13 6.62 0.44
C HIS A 109 -4.61 7.18 1.77
N LEU A 110 -5.92 7.32 1.97
CA LEU A 110 -6.52 7.76 3.23
C LEU A 110 -6.18 6.79 4.37
N LEU A 111 -6.38 5.48 4.16
CA LEU A 111 -6.08 4.46 5.15
C LEU A 111 -4.58 4.26 5.35
N GLY A 112 -3.77 4.43 4.29
CA GLY A 112 -2.33 4.45 4.41
C GLY A 112 -1.82 5.60 5.30
N ALA A 113 -2.39 6.80 5.13
CA ALA A 113 -2.10 7.93 6.03
C ALA A 113 -2.52 7.64 7.48
N TRP A 114 -3.72 7.08 7.67
CA TRP A 114 -4.20 6.69 8.99
C TRP A 114 -3.28 5.66 9.68
N LEU A 115 -2.82 4.62 8.97
CA LEU A 115 -1.87 3.65 9.51
C LEU A 115 -0.52 4.28 9.91
N LEU A 116 -0.05 5.28 9.16
CA LEU A 116 1.17 6.02 9.51
C LEU A 116 0.97 6.92 10.73
N ASP A 117 -0.21 7.51 10.90
CA ASP A 117 -0.55 8.31 12.07
C ASP A 117 -0.64 7.44 13.33
N GLU A 118 -1.29 6.28 13.23
CA GLU A 118 -1.35 5.28 14.33
C GLU A 118 0.05 4.79 14.72
N ALA A 119 0.97 4.69 13.76
CA ALA A 119 2.38 4.34 14.00
C ALA A 119 3.24 5.52 14.49
N GLY A 120 2.68 6.74 14.60
CA GLY A 120 3.39 7.94 15.03
C GLY A 120 4.43 8.45 14.04
N TYR A 121 4.30 8.13 12.75
CA TYR A 121 5.26 8.54 11.73
C TYR A 121 5.13 10.03 11.40
N ALA A 122 6.12 10.83 11.83
CA ALA A 122 6.18 12.28 11.63
C ALA A 122 7.07 12.71 10.45
N GLY A 123 7.65 11.76 9.70
CA GLY A 123 8.51 12.07 8.55
C GLY A 123 7.71 12.45 7.30
N THR A 124 8.43 12.73 6.21
CA THR A 124 7.80 13.07 4.93
C THR A 124 7.03 11.87 4.40
N ARG A 125 5.79 12.08 3.95
CA ARG A 125 5.02 11.06 3.23
C ARG A 125 4.49 11.60 1.91
N VAL A 126 4.46 10.75 0.89
CA VAL A 126 4.00 11.10 -0.46
C VAL A 126 3.10 10.01 -0.99
N GLY A 127 1.88 10.36 -1.39
CA GLY A 127 0.94 9.41 -2.00
C GLY A 127 1.13 9.36 -3.52
N VAL A 128 1.18 8.16 -4.09
CA VAL A 128 1.34 7.95 -5.54
C VAL A 128 0.45 6.82 -6.05
N GLY A 129 0.20 6.82 -7.37
CA GLY A 129 -0.39 5.68 -8.07
C GLY A 129 0.64 4.58 -8.37
N PRO A 130 0.19 3.36 -8.72
CA PRO A 130 1.07 2.23 -9.02
C PRO A 130 2.01 2.50 -10.21
N GLU A 131 1.57 3.26 -11.20
CA GLU A 131 2.39 3.58 -12.38
C GLU A 131 3.63 4.43 -12.06
N ASP A 132 3.50 5.35 -11.10
CA ASP A 132 4.57 6.27 -10.71
C ASP A 132 5.53 5.64 -9.68
N LEU A 133 5.08 4.61 -8.97
CA LEU A 133 5.80 4.03 -7.83
C LEU A 133 7.24 3.58 -8.18
N PRO A 134 7.48 2.77 -9.24
CA PRO A 134 8.83 2.26 -9.50
C PRO A 134 9.83 3.37 -9.82
N GLY A 135 9.42 4.34 -10.65
CA GLY A 135 10.25 5.49 -11.01
C GLY A 135 10.52 6.40 -9.81
N PHE A 136 9.49 6.63 -8.99
CA PHE A 136 9.60 7.52 -7.84
C PHE A 136 10.48 6.94 -6.75
N VAL A 137 10.31 5.67 -6.37
CA VAL A 137 11.17 5.00 -5.36
C VAL A 137 12.64 5.04 -5.79
N ARG A 138 12.94 4.79 -7.07
CA ARG A 138 14.31 4.87 -7.61
C ARG A 138 14.86 6.29 -7.70
N SER A 139 14.02 7.32 -7.60
CA SER A 139 14.48 8.72 -7.64
C SER A 139 14.82 9.29 -6.26
N LEU A 140 14.33 8.64 -5.19
CA LEU A 140 14.48 9.13 -3.82
C LEU A 140 15.87 8.76 -3.26
N PRO A 141 16.56 9.70 -2.61
CA PRO A 141 17.81 9.41 -1.91
C PRO A 141 17.55 8.70 -0.57
N GLY A 142 18.56 8.01 -0.06
CA GLY A 142 18.54 7.48 1.31
C GLY A 142 17.69 6.22 1.50
N ALA A 143 17.18 6.04 2.71
CA ALA A 143 16.30 4.92 3.08
C ALA A 143 14.83 5.29 2.80
N VAL A 144 14.13 4.44 2.05
CA VAL A 144 12.74 4.69 1.63
C VAL A 144 11.82 3.62 2.24
N GLY A 145 10.70 4.07 2.82
CA GLY A 145 9.58 3.21 3.19
C GLY A 145 8.53 3.23 2.08
N VAL A 146 7.94 2.09 1.78
CA VAL A 146 6.80 1.98 0.86
C VAL A 146 5.65 1.33 1.62
N LEU A 147 4.55 2.06 1.80
CA LEU A 147 3.31 1.51 2.31
C LEU A 147 2.42 1.16 1.10
N ALA A 148 2.44 -0.12 0.72
CA ALA A 148 1.70 -0.68 -0.40
C ALA A 148 0.30 -1.10 0.05
N MET A 149 -0.71 -0.33 -0.38
CA MET A 149 -2.10 -0.49 0.00
C MET A 149 -2.88 -1.25 -1.07
N GLY A 150 -3.47 -2.39 -0.72
CA GLY A 150 -4.24 -3.19 -1.66
C GLY A 150 -4.71 -4.54 -1.12
N GLU A 151 -5.82 -5.03 -1.65
CA GLU A 151 -6.49 -6.26 -1.18
C GLU A 151 -6.38 -7.39 -2.19
N GLY A 152 -6.50 -8.62 -1.69
CA GLY A 152 -6.68 -9.83 -2.50
C GLY A 152 -8.09 -9.93 -3.07
N SER A 153 -8.42 -11.11 -3.57
CA SER A 153 -9.67 -11.35 -4.27
C SER A 153 -10.90 -11.07 -3.40
N ALA A 154 -11.92 -10.41 -3.95
CA ALA A 154 -13.20 -10.16 -3.27
C ALA A 154 -14.25 -11.24 -3.59
N ARG A 155 -13.78 -12.48 -3.81
CA ARG A 155 -14.58 -13.62 -4.30
C ARG A 155 -14.38 -14.92 -3.52
N ARG A 156 -13.92 -14.83 -2.25
CA ARG A 156 -13.54 -16.00 -1.43
C ARG A 156 -14.72 -16.75 -0.81
N SER A 157 -15.95 -16.26 -0.93
CA SER A 157 -17.14 -16.90 -0.35
C SER A 157 -18.42 -16.56 -1.11
N VAL A 158 -19.50 -17.31 -0.88
CA VAL A 158 -20.82 -17.04 -1.47
C VAL A 158 -21.37 -15.66 -1.05
N LYS A 159 -20.98 -15.17 0.13
CA LYS A 159 -21.36 -13.85 0.66
C LYS A 159 -20.34 -12.75 0.33
N ALA A 160 -19.28 -13.08 -0.41
CA ALA A 160 -18.27 -12.10 -0.79
C ALA A 160 -18.89 -11.04 -1.74
N PRO A 161 -18.34 -9.82 -1.78
CA PRO A 161 -18.85 -8.76 -2.65
C PRO A 161 -18.98 -9.17 -4.12
N GLY A 162 -18.04 -9.96 -4.64
CA GLY A 162 -18.03 -10.45 -6.01
C GLY A 162 -18.61 -11.84 -6.23
N TYR A 163 -19.25 -12.45 -5.22
CA TYR A 163 -19.68 -13.87 -5.19
C TYR A 163 -18.51 -14.87 -5.28
N LEU A 164 -18.75 -16.13 -4.90
CA LEU A 164 -17.73 -17.16 -4.88
C LEU A 164 -17.17 -17.44 -6.28
N ASP A 165 -15.85 -17.39 -6.40
CA ASP A 165 -15.10 -17.88 -7.55
C ASP A 165 -14.06 -18.90 -7.08
N PRO A 166 -14.05 -20.15 -7.57
CA PRO A 166 -13.10 -21.17 -7.12
C PRO A 166 -11.62 -20.80 -7.31
N ALA A 167 -11.31 -19.86 -8.20
CA ALA A 167 -9.94 -19.40 -8.41
C ALA A 167 -9.47 -18.37 -7.36
N ALA A 168 -10.37 -17.79 -6.58
CA ALA A 168 -10.10 -16.72 -5.60
C ALA A 168 -9.07 -17.15 -4.53
N GLU A 169 -9.45 -18.12 -3.69
CA GLU A 169 -8.73 -19.39 -3.66
C GLU A 169 -7.19 -19.41 -3.83
N PRO A 170 -6.76 -20.23 -4.80
CA PRO A 170 -5.37 -20.36 -5.18
C PRO A 170 -4.69 -19.05 -5.59
N PHE A 171 -5.43 -18.07 -6.10
CA PHE A 171 -4.85 -16.77 -6.46
C PHE A 171 -4.30 -16.05 -5.23
N ASP A 172 -5.11 -15.91 -4.17
CA ASP A 172 -4.67 -15.25 -2.93
C ASP A 172 -3.53 -16.04 -2.25
N ASP A 173 -3.57 -17.37 -2.29
CA ASP A 173 -2.51 -18.22 -1.74
C ASP A 173 -1.18 -18.02 -2.48
N ALA A 174 -1.22 -17.90 -3.81
CA ALA A 174 -0.02 -17.63 -4.62
C ALA A 174 0.57 -16.23 -4.30
N VAL A 175 -0.28 -15.22 -4.11
CA VAL A 175 0.18 -13.89 -3.69
C VAL A 175 0.75 -13.93 -2.26
N ALA A 176 0.09 -14.61 -1.32
CA ALA A 176 0.57 -14.77 0.05
C ALA A 176 1.94 -15.43 0.11
N ASP A 177 2.16 -16.46 -0.71
CA ASP A 177 3.41 -17.20 -0.82
C ASP A 177 4.54 -16.33 -1.42
N ALA A 178 4.24 -15.55 -2.47
CA ALA A 178 5.18 -14.57 -3.02
C ALA A 178 5.56 -13.49 -1.99
N LEU A 179 4.58 -12.96 -1.26
CA LEU A 179 4.79 -11.99 -0.18
C LEU A 179 5.64 -12.60 0.96
N GLY A 180 5.38 -13.84 1.34
CA GLY A 180 6.13 -14.54 2.38
C GLY A 180 7.59 -14.78 2.01
N ARG A 181 7.87 -15.12 0.74
CA ARG A 181 9.23 -15.37 0.25
C ARG A 181 10.01 -14.13 -0.15
N GLY A 182 9.36 -12.98 -0.26
CA GLY A 182 10.00 -11.80 -0.84
C GLY A 182 10.18 -11.90 -2.35
N ASP A 183 9.28 -12.59 -3.06
CA ASP A 183 9.40 -12.87 -4.49
C ASP A 183 8.92 -11.67 -5.33
N ALA A 184 9.79 -10.68 -5.51
CA ALA A 184 9.52 -9.48 -6.30
C ALA A 184 9.22 -9.81 -7.77
N ALA A 185 9.82 -10.86 -8.33
CA ALA A 185 9.59 -11.27 -9.70
C ALA A 185 8.17 -11.83 -9.87
N ALA A 186 7.73 -12.71 -8.96
CA ALA A 186 6.36 -13.23 -8.97
C ALA A 186 5.33 -12.09 -8.87
N LEU A 187 5.54 -11.13 -7.96
CA LEU A 187 4.64 -9.97 -7.85
C LEU A 187 4.60 -9.13 -9.13
N ALA A 188 5.76 -8.87 -9.76
CA ALA A 188 5.83 -8.09 -11.00
C ALA A 188 5.07 -8.74 -12.18
N THR A 189 4.92 -10.07 -12.15
CA THR A 189 4.28 -10.86 -13.21
C THR A 189 2.85 -11.30 -12.90
N LEU A 190 2.24 -10.87 -11.79
CA LEU A 190 0.84 -11.18 -11.48
C LEU A 190 -0.07 -10.82 -12.65
N ASP A 191 -0.99 -11.71 -13.02
CA ASP A 191 -1.90 -11.47 -14.14
C ASP A 191 -2.93 -10.37 -13.77
N ASP A 192 -2.88 -9.26 -14.50
CA ASP A 192 -3.77 -8.12 -14.29
C ASP A 192 -5.23 -8.45 -14.66
N ALA A 193 -5.44 -9.24 -15.72
CA ALA A 193 -6.77 -9.63 -16.15
C ALA A 193 -7.41 -10.58 -15.13
N GLU A 194 -6.63 -11.50 -14.57
CA GLU A 194 -7.08 -12.38 -13.50
C GLU A 194 -7.38 -11.60 -12.21
N GLY A 195 -6.51 -10.66 -11.85
CA GLY A 195 -6.75 -9.74 -10.74
C GLY A 195 -8.09 -8.99 -10.88
N GLN A 196 -8.34 -8.42 -12.06
CA GLN A 196 -9.61 -7.75 -12.36
C GLN A 196 -10.81 -8.72 -12.30
N ARG A 197 -10.67 -9.93 -12.86
CA ARG A 197 -11.73 -10.96 -12.82
C ARG A 197 -12.10 -11.34 -11.39
N LEU A 198 -11.10 -11.44 -10.51
CA LEU A 198 -11.25 -11.81 -9.10
C LEU A 198 -11.51 -10.62 -8.16
N LEU A 199 -11.56 -9.39 -8.69
CA LEU A 199 -11.70 -8.15 -7.94
C LEU A 199 -10.57 -7.97 -6.90
N ALA A 200 -9.35 -8.41 -7.23
CA ALA A 200 -8.16 -8.24 -6.40
C ALA A 200 -7.52 -6.86 -6.65
N GLU A 201 -7.99 -5.84 -5.93
CA GLU A 201 -7.58 -4.45 -6.14
C GLU A 201 -6.09 -4.18 -5.85
N GLY A 202 -5.41 -5.09 -5.14
CA GLY A 202 -3.98 -4.97 -4.82
C GLY A 202 -3.05 -5.25 -5.99
N VAL A 203 -3.50 -5.94 -7.06
CA VAL A 203 -2.63 -6.39 -8.15
C VAL A 203 -1.82 -5.25 -8.80
N PRO A 204 -2.40 -4.10 -9.17
CA PRO A 204 -1.62 -3.00 -9.75
C PRO A 204 -0.49 -2.52 -8.82
N VAL A 205 -0.76 -2.43 -7.51
CA VAL A 205 0.21 -1.97 -6.51
C VAL A 205 1.29 -3.01 -6.27
N TRP A 206 0.93 -4.28 -6.15
CA TRP A 206 1.89 -5.37 -5.95
C TRP A 206 2.83 -5.54 -7.15
N ARG A 207 2.29 -5.45 -8.38
CA ARG A 207 3.10 -5.43 -9.60
C ARG A 207 4.09 -4.27 -9.63
N ALA A 208 3.64 -3.09 -9.23
CA ALA A 208 4.50 -1.91 -9.15
C ALA A 208 5.61 -2.07 -8.10
N VAL A 209 5.32 -2.64 -6.93
CA VAL A 209 6.36 -2.95 -5.93
C VAL A 209 7.35 -3.98 -6.48
N GLY A 210 6.87 -5.05 -7.11
CA GLY A 210 7.73 -6.04 -7.76
C GLY A 210 8.67 -5.41 -8.80
N ALA A 211 8.15 -4.52 -9.64
CA ALA A 211 8.93 -3.78 -10.65
C ALA A 211 9.89 -2.72 -10.04
N ALA A 212 9.58 -2.21 -8.86
CA ALA A 212 10.45 -1.28 -8.12
C ALA A 212 11.66 -1.99 -7.49
N LEU A 213 11.54 -3.29 -7.23
CA LEU A 213 12.50 -4.10 -6.48
C LEU A 213 13.09 -5.26 -7.30
N SER A 214 12.86 -5.30 -8.61
CA SER A 214 13.22 -6.44 -9.47
C SER A 214 14.73 -6.73 -9.57
N ASP A 215 15.56 -5.75 -9.24
CA ASP A 215 17.03 -5.82 -9.24
C ASP A 215 17.62 -5.95 -7.83
N ARG A 216 16.79 -6.20 -6.81
CA ARG A 216 17.19 -6.20 -5.39
C ARG A 216 17.02 -7.56 -4.73
N SER A 217 17.86 -7.79 -3.72
CA SER A 217 17.68 -8.91 -2.81
C SER A 217 16.60 -8.57 -1.78
N VAL A 218 15.56 -9.39 -1.69
CA VAL A 218 14.41 -9.14 -0.81
C VAL A 218 14.31 -10.23 0.25
N VAL A 219 14.11 -9.81 1.49
CA VAL A 219 13.68 -10.69 2.58
C VAL A 219 12.25 -10.31 2.94
N GLY A 220 11.32 -11.24 2.79
CA GLY A 220 9.90 -11.06 3.12
C GLY A 220 9.49 -11.76 4.41
N ARG A 221 8.42 -11.25 5.03
CA ARG A 221 7.71 -11.87 6.14
C ARG A 221 6.21 -11.65 5.95
N LEU A 222 5.44 -12.73 5.94
CA LEU A 222 3.97 -12.68 5.96
C LEU A 222 3.49 -12.60 7.41
N HIS A 223 2.61 -11.66 7.73
CA HIS A 223 1.98 -11.51 9.05
C HIS A 223 0.56 -12.06 9.08
N ALA A 224 -0.17 -11.92 7.96
CA ALA A 224 -1.54 -12.42 7.84
C ALA A 224 -1.88 -12.75 6.38
N ALA A 225 -2.67 -13.82 6.21
CA ALA A 225 -3.39 -14.14 4.99
C ALA A 225 -4.73 -14.76 5.38
N THR A 226 -5.80 -13.97 5.30
CA THR A 226 -7.14 -14.36 5.76
C THR A 226 -8.22 -13.79 4.85
N ALA A 227 -9.43 -14.35 4.88
CA ALA A 227 -10.56 -13.80 4.13
C ALA A 227 -11.87 -13.77 4.94
N PRO A 228 -11.91 -13.09 6.11
CA PRO A 228 -13.03 -13.18 7.05
C PRO A 228 -14.36 -12.66 6.47
N PHE A 229 -14.31 -11.74 5.51
CA PHE A 229 -15.48 -11.16 4.86
C PHE A 229 -15.61 -11.58 3.39
N GLY A 230 -14.95 -12.67 2.99
CA GLY A 230 -14.91 -13.11 1.60
C GLY A 230 -13.95 -12.29 0.72
N VAL A 231 -13.14 -11.43 1.32
CA VAL A 231 -12.10 -10.61 0.66
C VAL A 231 -10.73 -11.00 1.20
N GLY A 232 -9.75 -11.23 0.33
CA GLY A 232 -8.38 -11.57 0.70
C GLY A 232 -7.67 -10.40 1.40
N TYR A 233 -7.29 -10.59 2.66
CA TYR A 233 -6.50 -9.64 3.44
C TYR A 233 -5.12 -10.22 3.69
N LEU A 234 -4.15 -9.66 2.96
CA LEU A 234 -2.75 -10.07 2.95
C LEU A 234 -1.92 -8.95 3.59
N VAL A 235 -1.11 -9.30 4.59
CA VAL A 235 -0.24 -8.35 5.29
C VAL A 235 1.16 -8.90 5.35
N ALA A 236 2.14 -8.13 4.90
CA ALA A 236 3.55 -8.54 4.83
C ALA A 236 4.48 -7.35 5.08
N ASP A 237 5.73 -7.63 5.48
CA ASP A 237 6.82 -6.65 5.41
C ASP A 237 8.01 -7.20 4.62
N TRP A 238 8.63 -6.34 3.81
CA TRP A 238 9.83 -6.65 3.04
C TRP A 238 10.97 -5.73 3.41
N ARG A 239 12.19 -6.26 3.37
CA ARG A 239 13.42 -5.48 3.31
C ARG A 239 14.19 -5.82 2.04
N ALA A 240 14.40 -4.80 1.20
CA ALA A 240 15.17 -4.90 -0.02
C ALA A 240 16.53 -4.20 0.12
N ARG A 241 17.58 -4.89 -0.34
CA ARG A 241 18.94 -4.37 -0.48
C ARG A 241 19.38 -4.49 -1.93
#